data_AF-B6A9J1-F1
#
_entry.id   AF-B6A9J1-F1
#
_cell.length_a   1.000
_cell.length_b   1.000
_cell.length_c   1.000
_cell.angle_alpha   90.00
_cell.angle_beta   90.00
_cell.angle_gamma   90.00
#
_symmetry.space_group_name_H-M   'P 1'
#
loop_
_entity.id
_entity.type
_entity.pdbx_description
1 polymer ?
#
loop_
_entity_poly.entity_id
_entity_poly.type
_entity_poly.pdbx_seq_one_letter_code
_entity_poly.pdbx_strand_id
1 'polypeptide(L)'
;MNKTQKKNSSELINKHNKSSSKLTEVFTEIMTSYLKVVPKHIQIIDCFISYLAIITITQLIYCILIGMAYPLNSFIAGIFTSGGTALLVSALRIQLIAPELFDNISPKTAIFDFLICSFVFFIGCASLLV
;
A
#
# COMPACT_ATOMS: atom_id res chain seq x y z
N MET A 1 55.28 -3.29 6.97
CA MET A 1 54.39 -2.31 6.34
C MET A 1 52.99 -2.89 6.02
N ASN A 2 52.33 -3.60 6.96
CA ASN A 2 51.08 -4.36 6.66
C ASN A 2 49.97 -4.27 7.73
N LYS A 3 50.10 -3.42 8.76
CA LYS A 3 49.09 -3.33 9.84
C LYS A 3 48.02 -2.26 9.62
N THR A 4 48.20 -1.35 8.67
CA THR A 4 47.28 -0.21 8.45
C THR A 4 46.10 -0.56 7.52
N GLN A 5 46.25 -1.53 6.61
CA GLN A 5 45.19 -1.92 5.65
C GLN A 5 44.12 -2.85 6.25
N LYS A 6 44.47 -3.72 7.21
CA LYS A 6 43.50 -4.66 7.84
C LYS A 6 42.50 -3.96 8.78
N LYS A 7 42.85 -2.78 9.30
CA LYS A 7 42.00 -1.99 10.19
C LYS A 7 40.82 -1.33 9.44
N ASN A 8 41.05 -0.85 8.21
CA ASN A 8 40.01 -0.20 7.39
C ASN A 8 38.95 -1.16 6.84
N SER A 9 39.31 -2.40 6.44
CA SER A 9 38.31 -3.40 6.01
C SER A 9 37.44 -3.90 7.16
N SER A 10 37.96 -3.88 8.39
CA SER A 10 37.22 -4.29 9.59
C SER A 10 36.24 -3.21 10.08
N GLU A 11 36.46 -1.93 9.77
CA GLU A 11 35.52 -0.83 10.06
C GLU A 11 34.38 -0.73 9.04
N LEU A 12 34.61 -1.05 7.76
CA LEU A 12 33.56 -1.05 6.73
C LEU A 12 32.51 -2.16 6.94
N ILE A 13 32.94 -3.35 7.38
CA ILE A 13 32.05 -4.48 7.70
C ILE A 13 31.23 -4.18 8.99
N ASN A 14 31.82 -3.47 9.96
CA ASN A 14 31.14 -3.12 11.20
C ASN A 14 30.12 -1.97 11.03
N LYS A 15 30.35 -1.08 10.05
CA LYS A 15 29.40 -0.02 9.68
C LYS A 15 28.14 -0.60 9.00
N HIS A 16 28.28 -1.67 8.21
CA HIS A 16 27.16 -2.36 7.57
C HIS A 16 26.27 -3.11 8.58
N ASN A 17 26.86 -3.81 9.56
CA ASN A 17 26.08 -4.50 10.60
C ASN A 17 25.41 -3.53 11.59
N LYS A 18 26.05 -2.39 11.91
CA LYS A 18 25.47 -1.36 12.78
C LYS A 18 24.32 -0.58 12.12
N SER A 19 24.33 -0.47 10.78
CA SER A 19 23.20 0.10 10.03
C SER A 19 22.04 -0.90 9.96
N SER A 20 22.31 -2.18 9.68
CA SER A 20 21.27 -3.21 9.66
C SER A 20 20.58 -3.38 11.01
N SER A 21 21.34 -3.37 12.12
CA SER A 21 20.78 -3.44 13.47
C SER A 21 19.90 -2.23 13.80
N LYS A 22 20.30 -1.02 13.38
CA LYS A 22 19.50 0.20 13.54
C LYS A 22 18.26 0.20 12.66
N LEU A 23 18.34 -0.27 11.41
CA LEU A 23 17.16 -0.37 10.55
C LEU A 23 16.18 -1.41 11.08
N THR A 24 16.65 -2.58 11.54
CA THR A 24 15.77 -3.57 12.17
C THR A 24 15.15 -3.03 13.47
N GLU A 25 15.91 -2.31 14.29
CA GLU A 25 15.43 -1.72 15.54
C GLU A 25 14.36 -0.64 15.26
N VAL A 26 14.61 0.25 14.29
CA VAL A 26 13.64 1.24 13.81
C VAL A 26 12.40 0.55 13.23
N PHE A 27 12.54 -0.50 12.43
CA PHE A 27 11.40 -1.27 11.90
C PHE A 27 10.59 -1.92 13.02
N THR A 28 11.25 -2.52 14.02
CA THR A 28 10.57 -3.12 15.16
C THR A 28 9.87 -2.08 16.02
N GLU A 29 10.46 -0.89 16.19
CA GLU A 29 9.87 0.21 16.95
C GLU A 29 8.68 0.82 16.23
N ILE A 30 8.78 1.03 14.91
CA ILE A 30 7.68 1.49 14.05
C ILE A 30 6.54 0.47 14.08
N MET A 31 6.85 -0.83 13.93
CA MET A 31 5.82 -1.86 13.87
C MET A 31 5.14 -2.08 15.23
N THR A 32 5.91 -2.03 16.32
CA THR A 32 5.35 -2.10 17.69
C THR A 32 4.50 -0.87 18.01
N SER A 33 4.92 0.31 17.56
CA SER A 33 4.14 1.54 17.72
C SER A 33 2.88 1.52 16.87
N TYR A 34 2.94 0.99 15.64
CA TYR A 34 1.78 0.84 14.75
C TYR A 34 0.71 -0.07 15.35
N LEU A 35 1.12 -1.23 15.87
CA LEU A 35 0.21 -2.20 16.49
C LEU A 35 -0.45 -1.67 17.77
N LYS A 36 0.20 -0.74 18.48
CA LYS A 36 -0.34 -0.12 19.71
C LYS A 36 -1.30 1.03 19.44
N VAL A 37 -1.05 1.81 18.38
CA VAL A 37 -1.80 3.04 18.08
C VAL A 37 -3.03 2.74 17.21
N VAL A 38 -2.96 1.73 16.33
CA VAL A 38 -4.01 1.48 15.35
C VAL A 38 -5.03 0.46 15.86
N PRO A 39 -6.33 0.79 15.94
CA PRO A 39 -7.37 -0.14 16.36
C PRO A 39 -7.53 -1.30 15.36
N LYS A 40 -7.88 -2.49 15.86
CA LYS A 40 -7.92 -3.76 15.10
C LYS A 40 -8.74 -3.70 13.80
N HIS A 41 -9.81 -2.89 13.75
CA HIS A 41 -10.65 -2.74 12.56
C HIS A 41 -9.91 -2.06 11.40
N ILE A 42 -9.01 -1.12 11.69
CA ILE A 42 -8.19 -0.43 10.67
C ILE A 42 -7.05 -1.34 10.19
N GLN A 43 -6.52 -2.22 11.05
CA GLN A 43 -5.49 -3.19 10.66
C GLN A 43 -5.98 -4.15 9.56
N ILE A 44 -7.24 -4.57 9.62
CA ILE A 44 -7.86 -5.41 8.59
C ILE A 44 -8.00 -4.65 7.26
N ILE A 45 -8.36 -3.37 7.33
CA ILE A 45 -8.44 -2.50 6.15
C ILE A 45 -7.04 -2.35 5.52
N ASP A 46 -6.00 -2.15 6.31
CA ASP A 46 -4.63 -2.03 5.81
C ASP A 46 -4.10 -3.32 5.19
N CYS A 47 -4.44 -4.48 5.78
CA CYS A 47 -4.14 -5.78 5.20
C CYS A 47 -4.84 -5.95 3.84
N PHE A 48 -6.10 -5.53 3.74
CA PHE A 48 -6.87 -5.57 2.50
C PHE A 48 -6.30 -4.64 1.42
N ILE A 49 -5.92 -3.40 1.77
CA ILE A 49 -5.25 -2.46 0.84
C ILE A 49 -3.93 -3.07 0.35
N SER A 50 -3.16 -3.69 1.25
CA SER A 50 -1.88 -4.33 0.90
C SER A 50 -2.10 -5.51 -0.06
N TYR A 51 -3.14 -6.31 0.16
CA TYR A 51 -3.54 -7.37 -0.76
C TYR A 51 -3.91 -6.83 -2.14
N LEU A 52 -4.74 -5.78 -2.21
CA LEU A 52 -5.11 -5.14 -3.48
C LEU A 52 -3.91 -4.56 -4.21
N ALA A 53 -2.94 -3.98 -3.49
CA ALA A 53 -1.70 -3.49 -4.07
C ALA A 53 -0.88 -4.62 -4.70
N ILE A 54 -0.76 -5.77 -4.02
CA ILE A 54 -0.09 -6.95 -4.58
C ILE A 54 -0.81 -7.42 -5.85
N ILE A 55 -2.13 -7.55 -5.82
CA ILE A 55 -2.91 -7.97 -7.00
C ILE A 55 -2.72 -7.00 -8.17
N THR A 56 -2.72 -5.69 -7.93
CA THR A 56 -2.51 -4.66 -8.96
C THR A 56 -1.12 -4.80 -9.58
N ILE A 57 -0.08 -5.05 -8.77
CA ILE A 57 1.28 -5.27 -9.24
C ILE A 57 1.40 -6.59 -10.01
N THR A 58 0.81 -7.67 -9.51
CA THR A 58 0.81 -8.97 -10.19
C THR A 58 0.10 -8.89 -11.54
N GLN A 59 -1.02 -8.17 -11.62
CA GLN A 59 -1.68 -7.84 -12.89
C GLN A 59 -0.69 -7.09 -13.78
N LEU A 60 -0.12 -5.97 -13.36
CA LEU A 60 0.85 -5.22 -14.17
C LEU A 60 2.02 -6.07 -14.70
N ILE A 61 2.60 -6.93 -13.87
CA ILE A 61 3.68 -7.85 -14.26
C ILE A 61 3.21 -8.85 -15.32
N TYR A 62 2.01 -9.42 -15.14
CA TYR A 62 1.42 -10.34 -16.12
C TYR A 62 1.25 -9.67 -17.49
N CYS A 63 0.88 -8.38 -17.53
CA CYS A 63 0.81 -7.60 -18.77
C CYS A 63 2.14 -7.58 -19.53
N ILE A 64 3.21 -7.33 -18.78
CA ILE A 64 4.54 -7.07 -19.32
C ILE A 64 5.15 -8.39 -19.81
N LEU A 65 4.89 -9.50 -19.10
CA LEU A 65 5.42 -10.82 -19.43
C LEU A 65 4.71 -11.50 -20.61
N ILE A 66 3.38 -11.44 -20.69
CA ILE A 66 2.61 -12.10 -21.75
C ILE A 66 2.71 -11.36 -23.10
N GLY A 67 3.12 -10.08 -23.10
CA GLY A 67 3.16 -9.24 -24.29
C GLY A 67 1.75 -8.82 -24.76
N MET A 68 1.64 -7.68 -25.45
CA MET A 68 0.34 -7.05 -25.83
C MET A 68 -0.43 -7.80 -26.93
N ALA A 69 -0.81 -9.06 -26.68
CA ALA A 69 -1.86 -9.73 -27.44
C ALA A 69 -3.22 -9.30 -26.87
N TYR A 70 -4.06 -8.70 -27.73
CA TYR A 70 -5.47 -8.30 -27.54
C TYR A 70 -6.22 -9.03 -26.39
N PRO A 71 -7.02 -8.34 -25.53
CA PRO A 71 -7.51 -6.96 -25.55
C PRO A 71 -6.95 -6.09 -24.39
N LEU A 72 -6.29 -4.99 -24.73
CA LEU A 72 -5.68 -4.06 -23.77
C LEU A 72 -6.72 -3.37 -22.86
N ASN A 73 -7.93 -3.11 -23.37
CA ASN A 73 -9.00 -2.45 -22.61
C ASN A 73 -9.44 -3.24 -21.37
N SER A 74 -9.70 -4.54 -21.50
CA SER A 74 -10.12 -5.39 -20.37
C SER A 74 -9.01 -5.51 -19.31
N PHE A 75 -7.76 -5.41 -19.76
CA PHE A 75 -6.61 -5.51 -18.89
C PHE A 75 -6.36 -4.22 -18.10
N ILE A 76 -6.43 -3.06 -18.77
CA ILE A 76 -6.38 -1.75 -18.13
C ILE A 76 -7.57 -1.57 -17.20
N ALA A 77 -8.77 -1.99 -17.59
CA ALA A 77 -9.93 -2.01 -16.72
C ALA A 77 -9.69 -2.86 -15.47
N GLY A 78 -9.01 -4.00 -15.59
CA GLY A 78 -8.61 -4.85 -14.46
C GLY A 78 -7.66 -4.17 -13.48
N ILE A 79 -6.57 -3.56 -13.98
CA ILE A 79 -5.61 -2.81 -13.15
C ILE A 79 -6.27 -1.59 -12.51
N PHE A 80 -7.08 -0.86 -13.28
CA PHE A 80 -7.74 0.33 -12.79
C PHE A 80 -8.75 -0.04 -11.70
N THR A 81 -9.53 -1.12 -11.88
CA THR A 81 -10.51 -1.58 -10.88
C THR A 81 -9.83 -1.96 -9.56
N SER A 82 -8.77 -2.78 -9.59
CA SER A 82 -8.06 -3.22 -8.38
C SER A 82 -7.33 -2.07 -7.68
N GLY A 83 -6.60 -1.25 -8.45
CA GLY A 83 -5.85 -0.10 -7.93
C GLY A 83 -6.75 1.03 -7.43
N GLY A 84 -7.83 1.34 -8.14
CA GLY A 84 -8.80 2.36 -7.73
C GLY A 84 -9.61 1.93 -6.50
N THR A 85 -9.95 0.64 -6.37
CA THR A 85 -10.53 0.12 -5.13
C THR A 85 -9.57 0.29 -3.95
N ALA A 86 -8.27 0.04 -4.14
CA ALA A 86 -7.27 0.26 -3.09
C ALA A 86 -7.18 1.75 -2.69
N LEU A 87 -7.25 2.66 -3.67
CA LEU A 87 -7.24 4.10 -3.42
C LEU A 87 -8.49 4.59 -2.68
N LEU A 88 -9.68 4.12 -3.09
CA LEU A 88 -10.94 4.44 -2.42
C LEU A 88 -10.94 3.97 -0.96
N VAL A 89 -10.45 2.76 -0.70
CA VAL A 89 -10.34 2.21 0.66
C VAL A 89 -9.31 2.97 1.50
N SER A 90 -8.21 3.42 0.88
CA SER A 90 -7.22 4.30 1.54
C SER A 90 -7.83 5.65 1.92
N ALA A 91 -8.65 6.25 1.04
CA ALA A 91 -9.36 7.49 1.34
C ALA A 91 -10.35 7.31 2.51
N LEU A 92 -11.09 6.19 2.54
CA LEU A 92 -11.97 5.84 3.67
C LEU A 92 -11.17 5.68 4.98
N ARG A 93 -9.98 5.07 4.93
CA ARG A 93 -9.10 4.92 6.11
C ARG A 93 -8.68 6.27 6.69
N ILE A 94 -8.41 7.26 5.85
CA ILE A 94 -8.07 8.63 6.30
C ILE A 94 -9.27 9.28 6.98
N GLN A 95 -10.47 9.14 6.40
CA GLN A 95 -11.70 9.69 6.99
C GLN A 95 -12.07 9.04 8.33
N LEU A 96 -11.80 7.74 8.48
CA LEU A 96 -12.06 6.99 9.72
C LEU A 96 -11.08 7.33 10.86
N ILE A 97 -9.82 7.62 10.54
CA ILE A 97 -8.78 7.87 11.55
C ILE A 97 -8.72 9.34 12.00
N ALA A 98 -9.12 10.27 11.13
CA ALA A 98 -9.04 11.71 11.38
C ALA A 98 -10.37 12.43 11.09
N PRO A 99 -11.46 12.11 11.81
CA PRO A 99 -12.77 12.75 11.60
C PRO A 99 -12.76 14.26 11.92
N GLU A 100 -11.82 14.71 12.75
CA GLU A 100 -11.63 16.11 13.14
C GLU A 100 -11.16 17.01 11.99
N LEU A 101 -10.50 16.46 10.97
CA LEU A 101 -10.12 17.21 9.75
C LEU A 101 -11.30 17.45 8.81
N PHE A 102 -12.40 16.73 8.99
CA PHE A 102 -13.55 16.73 8.09
C PHE A 102 -14.81 17.26 8.77
N ASP A 103 -14.70 18.31 9.59
CA ASP A 103 -15.85 18.98 10.20
C ASP A 103 -16.81 18.04 10.97
N ASN A 104 -16.24 16.97 11.56
CA ASN A 104 -17.00 15.96 12.30
C ASN A 104 -18.06 15.23 11.45
N ILE A 105 -17.76 15.01 10.16
CA ILE A 105 -18.57 14.14 9.30
C ILE A 105 -18.80 12.81 10.02
N SER A 106 -20.07 12.44 10.16
CA SER A 106 -20.43 11.18 10.80
C SER A 106 -19.78 10.01 10.06
N PRO A 107 -19.16 9.04 10.77
CA PRO A 107 -18.58 7.85 10.15
C PRO A 107 -19.58 7.10 9.25
N LYS A 108 -20.89 7.21 9.55
CA LYS A 108 -21.97 6.62 8.73
C LYS A 108 -22.08 7.29 7.36
N THR A 109 -21.91 8.62 7.30
CA THR A 109 -21.94 9.39 6.06
C THR A 109 -20.70 9.12 5.21
N ALA A 110 -19.52 9.02 5.84
CA ALA A 110 -18.28 8.67 5.15
C ALA A 110 -18.36 7.28 4.48
N ILE A 111 -18.92 6.28 5.17
CA ILE A 111 -19.13 4.94 4.60
C ILE A 111 -20.16 4.99 3.46
N PHE A 112 -21.23 5.78 3.61
CA PHE A 112 -22.25 5.91 2.57
C PHE A 112 -21.70 6.57 1.30
N ASP A 113 -20.93 7.65 1.43
CA ASP A 113 -20.26 8.31 0.31
C ASP A 113 -19.26 7.37 -0.37
N PHE A 114 -18.48 6.62 0.42
CA PHE A 114 -17.59 5.59 -0.09
C PHE A 114 -18.32 4.52 -0.91
N LEU A 115 -19.50 4.05 -0.47
CA LEU A 115 -20.28 3.04 -1.19
C LEU A 115 -20.82 3.56 -2.51
N ILE A 116 -21.36 4.79 -2.51
CA ILE A 116 -21.84 5.44 -3.74
C ILE A 116 -20.68 5.66 -4.71
N CYS A 117 -19.56 6.19 -4.21
CA CYS A 117 -18.36 6.42 -4.99
C CYS A 117 -17.84 5.11 -5.59
N SER A 118 -17.78 4.03 -4.79
CA SER A 118 -17.37 2.70 -5.25
C SER A 118 -18.30 2.16 -6.35
N PHE A 119 -19.61 2.34 -6.21
CA PHE A 119 -20.57 1.89 -7.21
C PHE A 119 -20.40 2.62 -8.55
N VAL A 120 -20.29 3.95 -8.51
CA VAL A 120 -20.02 4.77 -9.71
C VAL A 120 -18.68 4.39 -10.34
N PHE A 121 -17.67 4.15 -9.51
CA PHE A 121 -16.34 3.72 -9.94
C PHE A 121 -16.39 2.37 -10.68
N PHE A 122 -17.09 1.36 -10.13
CA PHE A 122 -17.25 0.06 -10.79
C PHE A 122 -18.00 0.17 -12.12
N ILE A 123 -19.04 1.02 -12.21
CA ILE A 123 -19.75 1.28 -13.47
C ILE A 123 -18.81 1.92 -14.51
N GLY A 124 -17.97 2.87 -14.09
CA GLY A 124 -16.95 3.47 -14.94
C GLY A 124 -15.94 2.46 -15.46
N CYS A 125 -15.47 1.56 -14.59
CA CYS A 125 -14.56 0.48 -14.96
C CYS A 125 -15.21 -0.55 -15.91
N ALA A 126 -16.49 -0.86 -15.71
CA ALA A 126 -17.23 -1.76 -16.60
C ALA A 126 -17.41 -1.14 -18.00
N SER A 127 -17.63 0.17 -18.08
CA SER A 127 -17.70 0.90 -19.36
C SER A 127 -16.37 0.88 -20.12
N LEU A 128 -15.23 0.83 -19.41
CA LEU A 128 -13.89 0.69 -19.98
C LEU A 128 -13.63 -0.70 -20.59
N LEU A 129 -14.47 -1.69 -20.26
CA LEU A 129 -14.34 -3.07 -20.73
C LEU A 129 -15.04 -3.29 -22.08
N VAL A 130 -16.05 -2.48 -22.39
CA VAL A 130 -16.79 -2.43 -23.67
C VAL A 130 -16.02 -1.59 -24.69
#